data_AF-A0A7J9KKA1-F1
#
_entry.id   AF-A0A7J9KKA1-F1
#
_cell.length_a   1.000
_cell.length_b   1.000
_cell.length_c   1.000
_cell.angle_alpha   90.00
_cell.angle_beta   90.00
_cell.angle_gamma   90.00
#
_symmetry.space_group_name_H-M   'P 1'
#
loop_
_entity.id
_entity.type
_entity.pdbx_description
1 polymer ?
#
loop_
_entity_poly.entity_id
_entity_poly.type
_entity_poly.pdbx_seq_one_letter_code
_entity_poly.pdbx_strand_id
1 'polypeptide(L)'
;VSQKSIPKVASGSPNVSGSGSSKEHHNQPFPGQPIKRRKRHRRKLVQNQEPCLMRGVYFKNMKWQAAIKVDKKQIHLGTVGSQEEAAHLYDRAAFMCGREPNFELSEEEKQELRKFKWEEFLAYTRRSITNK
;
A
#
# COMPACT_ATOMS: atom_id res chain seq x y z
N VAL A 1 25.73 20.17 -37.11
CA VAL A 1 25.69 19.25 -38.27
C VAL A 1 25.81 17.84 -37.70
N SER A 2 24.82 16.94 -37.75
CA SER A 2 23.53 16.95 -38.46
C SER A 2 22.42 16.30 -37.63
N GLN A 3 21.20 16.86 -37.68
CA GLN A 3 19.97 16.11 -37.43
C GLN A 3 19.33 15.74 -38.78
N LYS A 4 18.72 14.56 -38.85
CA LYS A 4 17.84 14.00 -39.92
C LYS A 4 17.46 12.57 -39.47
N SER A 5 16.25 12.03 -39.65
CA SER A 5 15.10 12.45 -40.47
C SER A 5 13.77 12.00 -39.85
N ILE A 6 12.68 12.70 -40.17
CA ILE A 6 11.29 12.20 -40.11
C ILE A 6 10.83 11.95 -41.55
N PRO A 7 9.93 10.98 -41.81
CA PRO A 7 8.93 11.16 -42.85
C PRO A 7 7.48 11.10 -42.31
N LYS A 8 6.60 11.81 -43.02
CA LYS A 8 5.21 12.17 -42.67
C LYS A 8 4.22 11.50 -43.64
N VAL A 9 2.93 11.73 -43.38
CA VAL A 9 1.69 11.38 -44.14
C VAL A 9 1.18 9.94 -43.89
N ALA A 10 -0.12 9.62 -44.00
CA ALA A 10 -1.23 10.38 -44.61
C ALA A 10 -2.56 10.39 -43.81
N SER A 11 -3.59 10.92 -44.47
CA SER A 11 -4.99 11.19 -44.13
C SER A 11 -5.95 9.99 -44.23
N GLY A 12 -7.06 10.02 -43.47
CA GLY A 12 -8.24 9.19 -43.69
C GLY A 12 -9.43 9.56 -42.79
N SER A 13 -10.34 10.40 -43.30
CA SER A 13 -11.64 10.76 -42.69
C SER A 13 -12.75 10.52 -43.73
N PRO A 14 -14.04 10.74 -43.41
CA PRO A 14 -14.86 10.18 -42.33
C PRO A 14 -16.02 9.33 -42.93
N ASN A 15 -16.93 8.77 -42.12
CA ASN A 15 -18.29 8.49 -42.62
C ASN A 15 -19.37 8.62 -41.53
N VAL A 16 -20.63 8.75 -41.97
CA VAL A 16 -21.67 9.54 -41.31
C VAL A 16 -22.93 8.74 -40.95
N SER A 17 -23.63 9.22 -39.91
CA SER A 17 -25.06 9.04 -39.59
C SER A 17 -25.67 7.66 -39.28
N GLY A 18 -26.48 7.68 -38.21
CA GLY A 18 -27.55 6.72 -37.93
C GLY A 18 -28.45 7.25 -36.81
N SER A 19 -29.66 7.73 -37.15
CA SER A 19 -30.70 8.11 -36.18
C SER A 19 -31.01 6.96 -35.21
N GLY A 20 -31.45 7.15 -33.97
CA GLY A 20 -32.14 8.28 -33.38
C GLY A 20 -33.57 7.84 -33.00
N SER A 21 -33.90 7.84 -31.70
CA SER A 21 -35.30 7.78 -31.22
C SER A 21 -35.36 8.13 -29.73
N SER A 22 -36.29 9.02 -29.39
CA SER A 22 -36.58 9.43 -28.02
C SER A 22 -37.25 8.32 -27.21
N LYS A 23 -36.91 8.19 -25.93
CA LYS A 23 -37.88 7.81 -24.89
C LYS A 23 -37.38 8.16 -23.49
N GLU A 24 -37.87 9.28 -22.98
CA GLU A 24 -38.01 9.50 -21.55
C GLU A 24 -38.98 8.45 -21.00
N HIS A 25 -38.58 7.68 -19.98
CA HIS A 25 -39.50 6.86 -19.20
C HIS A 25 -38.95 6.67 -17.77
N HIS A 26 -39.53 7.45 -16.85
CA HIS A 26 -39.93 7.05 -15.49
C HIS A 26 -38.93 6.31 -14.58
N ASN A 27 -38.56 6.96 -13.47
CA ASN A 27 -37.88 6.32 -12.33
C ASN A 27 -38.72 5.17 -11.72
N GLN A 28 -38.20 3.94 -11.70
CA GLN A 28 -38.38 3.00 -10.57
C GLN A 28 -37.23 1.95 -10.54
N PRO A 29 -36.44 1.85 -9.44
CA PRO A 29 -35.51 0.75 -9.25
C PRO A 29 -36.26 -0.54 -8.85
N PHE A 30 -36.23 -1.56 -9.71
CA PHE A 30 -36.80 -2.87 -9.42
C PHE A 30 -36.05 -3.58 -8.27
N PRO A 31 -36.74 -4.10 -7.24
CA PRO A 31 -36.12 -4.93 -6.21
C PRO A 31 -35.86 -6.34 -6.76
N GLY A 32 -34.60 -6.69 -7.05
CA GLY A 32 -34.30 -8.06 -7.48
C GLY A 32 -32.96 -8.32 -8.17
N GLN A 33 -32.17 -7.30 -8.53
CA GLN A 33 -30.85 -7.55 -9.12
C GLN A 33 -29.77 -7.72 -8.04
N PRO A 34 -29.19 -8.93 -7.85
CA PRO A 34 -28.11 -9.11 -6.90
C PRO A 34 -26.88 -8.33 -7.37
N ILE A 35 -26.39 -7.44 -6.51
CA ILE A 35 -25.18 -6.62 -6.76
C ILE A 35 -24.00 -7.56 -7.03
N LYS A 36 -23.63 -7.71 -8.31
CA LYS A 36 -22.47 -8.51 -8.73
C LYS A 36 -21.18 -7.84 -8.23
N ARG A 37 -20.81 -8.12 -6.98
CA ARG A 37 -19.53 -7.72 -6.39
C ARG A 37 -18.41 -8.19 -7.33
N ARG A 38 -17.72 -7.26 -8.00
CA ARG A 38 -16.53 -7.58 -8.81
C ARG A 38 -15.60 -8.44 -7.95
N LYS A 39 -15.39 -9.70 -8.35
CA LYS A 39 -14.38 -10.57 -7.73
C LYS A 39 -13.06 -9.82 -7.81
N ARG A 40 -12.59 -9.31 -6.68
CA ARG A 40 -11.28 -8.67 -6.57
C ARG A 40 -10.28 -9.74 -6.98
N HIS A 41 -9.58 -9.55 -8.10
CA HIS A 41 -8.52 -10.46 -8.51
C HIS A 41 -7.56 -10.61 -7.32
N ARG A 42 -7.58 -11.79 -6.69
CA ARG A 42 -6.62 -12.14 -5.66
C ARG A 42 -5.28 -12.15 -6.39
N ARG A 43 -4.43 -11.14 -6.12
CA ARG A 43 -3.07 -11.13 -6.65
C ARG A 43 -2.46 -12.48 -6.28
N LYS A 44 -1.94 -13.21 -7.26
CA LYS A 44 -1.32 -14.51 -6.99
C LYS A 44 -0.20 -14.29 -5.97
N LEU A 45 -0.21 -15.08 -4.90
CA LEU A 45 0.88 -15.10 -3.95
C LEU A 45 2.12 -15.60 -4.71
N VAL A 46 3.16 -14.79 -4.78
CA VAL A 46 4.42 -15.18 -5.43
C VAL A 46 5.08 -16.21 -4.52
N GLN A 47 5.13 -17.47 -4.94
CA GLN A 47 5.56 -18.63 -4.13
C GLN A 47 7.08 -18.73 -3.93
N ASN A 48 7.80 -17.62 -3.79
CA ASN A 48 9.27 -17.62 -3.62
C ASN A 48 9.74 -16.56 -2.61
N GLN A 49 8.96 -16.38 -1.55
CA GLN A 49 9.45 -15.87 -0.27
C GLN A 49 8.88 -16.77 0.81
N GLU A 50 9.73 -17.17 1.76
CA GLU A 50 9.28 -17.70 3.06
C GLU A 50 8.11 -16.84 3.55
N PRO A 51 6.99 -17.43 4.01
CA PRO A 51 5.84 -16.66 4.44
C PRO A 51 6.29 -15.76 5.59
N CYS A 52 6.33 -14.45 5.37
CA CYS A 52 6.65 -13.47 6.41
C CYS A 52 5.58 -13.61 7.51
N LEU A 53 5.89 -14.38 8.55
CA LEU A 53 4.92 -14.82 9.57
C LEU A 53 4.35 -13.65 10.38
N MET A 54 5.03 -12.50 10.35
CA MET A 54 4.84 -11.37 11.24
C MET A 54 4.15 -10.21 10.52
N ARG A 55 3.15 -9.61 11.17
CA ARG A 55 2.32 -8.55 10.59
C ARG A 55 3.19 -7.32 10.31
N GLY A 56 3.12 -6.82 9.07
CA GLY A 56 3.82 -5.61 8.63
C GLY A 56 5.33 -5.76 8.36
N VAL A 57 5.84 -7.00 8.39
CA VAL A 57 7.20 -7.35 8.01
C VAL A 57 7.23 -7.88 6.58
N TYR A 58 8.25 -7.49 5.80
CA TYR A 58 8.42 -7.84 4.39
C TYR A 58 9.88 -8.19 4.11
N PHE A 59 10.17 -9.31 3.46
CA PHE A 59 11.53 -9.61 2.99
C PHE A 59 11.75 -8.98 1.60
N LYS A 60 12.76 -8.12 1.45
CA LYS A 60 13.06 -7.46 0.18
C LYS A 60 14.54 -7.11 0.06
N ASN A 61 15.13 -7.43 -1.10
CA ASN A 61 16.55 -7.20 -1.41
C ASN A 61 17.50 -7.80 -0.35
N MET A 62 17.25 -9.04 0.08
CA MET A 62 17.98 -9.74 1.15
C MET A 62 17.97 -9.03 2.52
N LYS A 63 17.01 -8.13 2.76
CA LYS A 63 16.82 -7.43 4.04
C LYS A 63 15.37 -7.49 4.51
N TRP A 64 15.17 -7.45 5.82
CA TRP A 64 13.84 -7.40 6.43
C TRP A 64 13.38 -5.94 6.54
N GLN A 65 12.15 -5.67 6.12
CA GLN A 65 11.59 -4.31 6.07
C GLN A 65 10.31 -4.26 6.88
N ALA A 66 10.22 -3.29 7.79
CA ALA A 66 9.01 -3.02 8.55
C ALA A 66 8.24 -1.85 7.91
N ALA A 67 6.94 -2.03 7.69
CA ALA A 67 6.07 -0.96 7.21
C ALA A 67 4.65 -1.07 7.74
N ILE A 68 4.07 0.07 8.10
CA ILE A 68 2.72 0.18 8.67
C ILE A 68 1.84 1.05 7.78
N LYS A 69 0.54 0.75 7.74
CA LYS A 69 -0.44 1.51 6.96
C LYS A 69 -1.23 2.45 7.87
N VAL A 70 -1.06 3.76 7.73
CA VAL A 70 -1.77 4.80 8.53
C VAL A 70 -2.52 5.71 7.56
N ASP A 71 -3.79 6.02 7.84
CA ASP A 71 -4.65 6.88 7.00
C ASP A 71 -4.59 6.58 5.50
N LYS A 72 -4.69 5.28 5.17
CA LYS A 72 -4.59 4.70 3.82
C LYS A 72 -3.20 4.80 3.17
N LYS A 73 -2.28 5.64 3.69
CA LYS A 73 -0.87 5.74 3.29
C LYS A 73 -0.05 4.58 3.88
N GLN A 74 1.01 4.16 3.18
CA GLN A 74 1.98 3.19 3.69
C GLN A 74 3.24 3.94 4.13
N ILE A 75 3.63 3.75 5.39
CA ILE A 75 4.79 4.37 6.01
C ILE A 75 5.85 3.27 6.17
N HIS A 76 7.01 3.48 5.57
CA HIS A 76 8.18 2.65 5.82
C HIS A 76 8.78 3.04 7.17
N LEU A 77 8.90 2.07 8.07
CA LEU A 77 9.45 2.24 9.41
C LEU A 77 10.96 2.07 9.36
N GLY A 78 11.44 1.00 8.73
CA GLY A 78 12.85 0.65 8.75
C GLY A 78 13.23 -0.56 7.90
N THR A 79 14.53 -0.73 7.70
CA THR A 79 15.14 -1.89 7.04
C THR A 79 16.27 -2.43 7.91
N VAL A 80 16.20 -3.70 8.29
CA VAL A 80 17.05 -4.34 9.31
C VAL A 80 17.52 -5.73 8.84
N GLY A 81 18.44 -6.33 9.59
CA GLY A 81 19.05 -7.62 9.27
C GLY A 81 18.23 -8.85 9.67
N SER A 82 17.33 -8.74 10.66
CA SER A 82 16.54 -9.86 11.20
C SER A 82 15.03 -9.64 11.14
N GLN A 83 14.26 -10.72 11.10
CA GLN A 83 12.81 -10.67 11.00
C GLN A 83 12.16 -10.15 12.29
N GLU A 84 12.72 -10.54 13.43
CA GLU A 84 12.26 -10.23 14.78
C GLU A 84 12.44 -8.73 15.07
N GLU A 85 13.60 -8.16 14.71
CA GLU A 85 13.85 -6.72 14.83
C GLU A 85 12.86 -5.90 13.98
N ALA A 86 12.50 -6.38 12.78
CA ALA A 86 11.49 -5.75 11.94
C ALA A 86 10.08 -5.82 12.58
N ALA A 87 9.75 -6.93 13.24
CA ALA A 87 8.48 -7.10 13.94
C ALA A 87 8.39 -6.22 15.18
N HIS A 88 9.41 -6.19 16.04
CA HIS A 88 9.47 -5.25 17.18
C HIS A 88 9.29 -3.79 16.72
N LEU A 89 9.90 -3.41 15.58
CA LEU A 89 9.73 -2.07 15.04
C LEU A 89 8.31 -1.80 14.54
N TYR A 90 7.67 -2.79 13.91
CA TYR A 90 6.24 -2.71 13.57
C TYR A 90 5.36 -2.63 14.83
N ASP A 91 5.70 -3.33 15.90
CA ASP A 91 4.90 -3.41 17.12
C ASP A 91 4.87 -2.09 17.88
N ARG A 92 6.04 -1.44 18.02
CA ARG A 92 6.15 -0.07 18.52
C ARG A 92 5.27 0.90 17.73
N ALA A 93 5.28 0.78 16.40
CA ALA A 93 4.45 1.58 15.52
C ALA A 93 2.94 1.23 15.61
N ALA A 94 2.61 -0.05 15.80
CA ALA A 94 1.25 -0.55 15.95
C ALA A 94 0.63 -0.02 17.25
N PHE A 95 1.37 -0.05 18.35
CA PHE A 95 0.97 0.50 19.65
C PHE A 95 0.59 1.98 19.54
N MET A 96 1.45 2.82 18.93
CA MET A 96 1.13 4.25 18.70
C MET A 96 -0.09 4.46 17.77
N CYS A 97 -0.37 3.50 16.88
CA CYS A 97 -1.55 3.51 16.01
C CYS A 97 -2.80 2.89 16.66
N GLY A 98 -2.78 2.53 17.95
CA GLY A 98 -3.88 1.85 18.63
C GLY A 98 -4.20 0.47 18.06
N ARG A 99 -3.19 -0.27 17.60
CA ARG A 99 -3.33 -1.61 17.01
C ARG A 99 -2.65 -2.66 17.87
N GLU A 100 -3.18 -3.87 17.73
CA GLU A 100 -2.59 -5.11 18.22
C GLU A 100 -1.17 -5.31 17.64
N PRO A 101 -0.13 -5.37 18.49
CA PRO A 101 1.24 -5.74 18.11
C PRO A 101 1.35 -7.27 17.91
N ASN A 102 2.44 -7.74 17.31
CA ASN A 102 2.78 -9.16 17.22
C ASN A 102 3.34 -9.71 18.55
N PHE A 103 4.09 -8.89 19.28
CA PHE A 103 4.66 -9.19 20.59
C PHE A 103 4.14 -8.28 21.70
N GLU A 104 4.22 -8.75 22.93
CA GLU A 104 4.01 -7.92 24.12
C GLU A 104 5.19 -6.96 24.29
N LEU A 105 5.01 -5.69 23.91
CA LEU A 105 5.97 -4.63 24.22
C LEU A 105 6.10 -4.47 25.74
N SER A 106 7.32 -4.24 26.21
CA SER A 106 7.56 -4.00 27.65
C SER A 106 6.90 -2.70 28.11
N GLU A 107 6.56 -2.56 29.39
CA GLU A 107 5.85 -1.36 29.87
C GLU A 107 6.73 -0.10 29.77
N GLU A 108 8.05 -0.25 29.81
CA GLU A 108 9.02 0.82 29.56
C GLU A 108 8.91 1.32 28.10
N GLU A 109 8.89 0.41 27.11
CA GLU A 109 8.70 0.77 25.70
C GLU A 109 7.34 1.45 25.49
N LYS A 110 6.27 0.93 26.11
CA LYS A 110 4.94 1.55 26.06
C LYS A 110 4.94 2.95 26.67
N GLN A 111 5.66 3.16 27.78
CA GLN A 111 5.81 4.48 28.41
C GLN A 111 6.64 5.45 27.55
N GLU A 112 7.69 4.98 26.87
CA GLU A 112 8.44 5.79 25.91
C GLU A 112 7.56 6.19 24.72
N LEU A 113 6.87 5.23 24.10
CA LEU A 113 5.99 5.49 22.97
C LEU A 113 4.81 6.41 23.31
N ARG A 114 4.33 6.40 24.57
CA ARG A 114 3.34 7.38 25.08
C ARG A 114 3.91 8.80 25.21
N LYS A 115 5.24 8.96 25.42
CA LYS A 115 5.92 10.27 25.50
C LYS A 115 6.22 10.84 24.11
N PHE A 116 6.46 9.98 23.11
CA PHE A 116 6.77 10.41 21.74
C PHE A 116 5.53 10.75 20.91
N LYS A 117 5.66 11.76 20.03
CA LYS A 117 4.74 11.97 18.91
C LYS A 117 5.10 11.04 17.75
N TRP A 118 4.14 10.75 16.88
CA TRP A 118 4.33 9.86 15.73
C TRP A 118 5.52 10.25 14.84
N GLU A 119 5.65 11.53 14.49
CA GLU A 119 6.76 12.02 13.67
C GLU A 119 8.13 11.91 14.39
N GLU A 120 8.18 12.19 15.69
CA GLU A 120 9.39 12.02 16.51
C GLU A 120 9.83 10.55 16.57
N PHE A 121 8.87 9.63 16.76
CA PHE A 121 9.14 8.19 16.72
C PHE A 121 9.69 7.75 15.35
N LEU A 122 9.13 8.26 14.24
CA LEU A 122 9.64 7.96 12.90
C LEU A 122 11.05 8.55 12.68
N ALA A 123 11.31 9.76 13.16
CA ALA A 123 12.62 10.39 13.07
C ALA A 123 13.68 9.64 13.90
N TYR A 124 13.36 9.31 15.15
CA TYR A 124 14.18 8.51 16.05
C TYR A 124 14.48 7.13 15.45
N THR A 125 13.46 6.41 14.99
CA THR A 125 13.59 5.11 14.31
C THR A 125 14.53 5.18 13.12
N ARG A 126 14.31 6.15 12.21
CA ARG A 126 15.16 6.31 11.01
C ARG A 126 16.60 6.59 11.41
N ARG A 127 16.83 7.50 12.37
CA ARG A 127 18.17 7.85 12.88
C ARG A 127 18.86 6.67 13.54
N SER A 128 18.13 5.86 14.31
CA SER A 128 18.65 4.64 14.94
C SER A 128 19.14 3.64 13.89
N ILE A 129 18.40 3.46 12.80
CA ILE A 129 18.75 2.53 11.72
C ILE A 129 19.89 3.06 10.82
N THR A 130 19.98 4.37 10.58
CA THR A 130 21.07 4.94 9.76
C THR A 130 22.40 5.04 10.50
N ASN A 131 22.39 4.98 11.83
CA ASN A 131 23.57 5.10 12.69
C ASN A 131 24.03 3.74 13.26
N LYS A 132 23.52 2.63 12.70
CA LYS A 132 23.77 1.24 13.14
C LYS A 132 24.61 0.48 12.12
#